data_AF-A0A7D7VKZ4-F1
#
_entry.id   AF-A0A7D7VKZ4-F1
#
_cell.length_a   1.000
_cell.length_b   1.000
_cell.length_c   1.000
_cell.angle_alpha   90.00
_cell.angle_beta   90.00
_cell.angle_gamma   90.00
#
_symmetry.space_group_name_H-M   'P 1'
#
loop_
_entity.id
_entity.type
_entity.pdbx_description
1 polymer ?
#
loop_
_entity_poly.entity_id
_entity_poly.type
_entity_poly.pdbx_seq_one_letter_code
_entity_poly.pdbx_strand_id
1 'polypeptide(L)'
;MENPYSAPKSQDKNRRDFKTPIIVPVSVVMVLTIYVGYWIFTLNGGVETGLLASLKGAAFELFLVSETCMIAIILYGKKKLETFLHDHPVIENGVALEILKPIARENMYSALILFFFLGLGSLTAIMTLLNNGIIDCIVVVILGIVTAVLIRIYTPIEESIKQIECTDETLENELSNLLNCWMNKAFPNF
;
A
#
# COMPACT_ATOMS: atom_id res chain seq x y z
N MET A 1 -27.77 -5.66 6.95
CA MET A 1 -26.92 -6.50 6.08
C MET A 1 -25.65 -6.78 6.86
N GLU A 2 -25.51 -7.99 7.40
CA GLU A 2 -24.28 -8.42 8.08
C GLU A 2 -23.15 -8.53 7.06
N ASN A 3 -21.97 -8.04 7.43
CA ASN A 3 -20.78 -8.11 6.58
C ASN A 3 -20.34 -9.58 6.50
N PRO A 4 -20.34 -10.23 5.33
CA PRO A 4 -19.92 -11.63 5.20
C PRO A 4 -18.43 -11.86 5.51
N TYR A 5 -17.67 -10.77 5.68
CA TYR A 5 -16.27 -10.78 6.11
C TYR A 5 -16.08 -10.46 7.60
N SER A 6 -17.13 -10.53 8.42
CA SER A 6 -16.95 -10.42 9.87
C SER A 6 -16.18 -11.64 10.38
N ALA A 7 -14.96 -11.41 10.87
CA ALA A 7 -14.14 -12.46 11.43
C ALA A 7 -14.91 -13.23 12.53
N PRO A 8 -14.81 -14.58 12.56
CA PRO A 8 -15.47 -15.37 13.60
C PRO A 8 -14.95 -14.93 14.98
N LYS A 9 -15.88 -14.76 15.93
CA LYS A 9 -15.56 -14.50 17.34
C LYS A 9 -15.00 -15.79 17.98
N SER A 10 -13.79 -16.19 17.62
CA SER A 10 -13.08 -17.30 18.28
C SER A 10 -12.33 -16.79 19.52
N GLN A 11 -12.28 -17.64 20.55
CA GLN A 11 -11.75 -17.33 21.86
C GLN A 11 -10.25 -17.02 21.82
N ASP A 12 -9.93 -15.94 22.53
CA ASP A 12 -8.71 -15.13 22.53
C ASP A 12 -7.47 -15.83 23.15
N LYS A 13 -6.88 -16.82 22.45
CA LYS A 13 -5.59 -17.41 22.91
C LYS A 13 -4.47 -17.52 21.88
N ASN A 14 -4.75 -17.38 20.58
CA ASN A 14 -3.73 -17.48 19.52
C ASN A 14 -3.85 -16.39 18.45
N ARG A 15 -4.37 -15.22 18.81
CA ARG A 15 -4.42 -14.11 17.85
C ARG A 15 -2.99 -13.57 17.66
N ARG A 16 -2.42 -13.81 16.47
CA ARG A 16 -1.09 -13.30 16.10
C ARG A 16 -1.11 -11.77 16.21
N ASP A 17 -0.33 -11.25 17.16
CA ASP A 17 -0.25 -9.81 17.42
C ASP A 17 0.73 -9.18 16.42
N PHE A 18 0.16 -8.60 15.37
CA PHE A 18 0.92 -7.93 14.33
C PHE A 18 1.09 -6.46 14.70
N LYS A 19 2.33 -6.06 15.02
CA LYS A 19 2.66 -4.65 15.24
C LYS A 19 2.27 -3.82 14.02
N THR A 20 1.76 -2.61 14.26
CA THR A 20 1.38 -1.66 13.20
C THR A 20 2.47 -1.55 12.14
N PRO A 21 2.12 -1.69 10.85
CA PRO A 21 3.11 -1.69 9.79
C PRO A 21 3.83 -0.34 9.75
N ILE A 22 5.16 -0.38 9.73
CA ILE A 22 6.07 0.79 9.69
C ILE A 22 5.77 1.72 8.50
N ILE A 23 5.07 1.20 7.49
CA ILE A 23 4.65 1.89 6.27
C ILE A 23 3.94 3.22 6.51
N VAL A 24 3.01 3.27 7.49
CA VAL A 24 2.17 4.45 7.72
C VAL A 24 2.97 5.64 8.23
N PRO A 25 3.73 5.54 9.35
CA PRO A 25 4.53 6.69 9.81
C PRO A 25 5.61 7.09 8.79
N VAL A 26 6.20 6.14 8.07
CA VAL A 26 7.19 6.45 7.02
C VAL A 26 6.56 7.25 5.89
N SER A 27 5.36 6.88 5.43
CA SER A 27 4.65 7.60 4.37
C SER A 27 4.35 9.06 4.75
N VAL A 28 3.92 9.30 6.00
CA VAL A 28 3.65 10.66 6.50
C VAL A 28 4.92 11.49 6.55
N VAL A 29 6.02 10.94 7.09
CA VAL A 29 7.32 11.62 7.14
C VAL A 29 7.81 11.94 5.72
N MET A 30 7.64 11.01 4.78
CA MET A 30 8.00 11.22 3.38
C MET A 30 7.24 12.41 2.76
N VAL A 31 5.91 12.44 2.90
CA VAL A 31 5.09 13.54 2.36
C VAL A 31 5.45 14.88 2.98
N LEU A 32 5.65 14.93 4.31
CA LEU A 32 6.08 16.15 5.00
C LEU A 32 7.45 16.62 4.53
N THR A 33 8.39 15.69 4.34
CA THR A 33 9.74 16.02 3.83
C THR A 33 9.68 16.58 2.41
N ILE A 34 8.84 15.99 1.56
CA ILE A 34 8.61 16.49 0.19
C ILE A 34 8.02 17.91 0.21
N TYR A 35 7.00 18.14 1.04
CA TYR A 35 6.37 19.45 1.17
C TYR A 35 7.34 20.51 1.69
N VAL A 36 8.02 20.25 2.81
CA VAL A 36 8.98 21.19 3.40
C VAL A 36 10.15 21.46 2.45
N GLY A 37 10.66 20.41 1.79
CA GLY A 37 11.73 20.54 0.80
C GLY A 37 11.33 21.42 -0.39
N TYR A 38 10.15 21.19 -0.95
CA TYR A 38 9.62 22.01 -2.05
C TYR A 38 9.39 23.46 -1.61
N TRP A 39 8.79 23.66 -0.43
CA TRP A 39 8.54 25.00 0.13
C TRP A 39 9.84 25.79 0.34
N ILE A 40 10.85 25.20 0.98
CA ILE A 40 12.16 25.84 1.19
C ILE A 40 12.82 26.18 -0.15
N PHE A 41 12.73 25.29 -1.14
CA PHE A 41 13.25 25.55 -2.49
C PHE A 41 12.60 26.78 -3.13
N THR A 42 11.26 26.89 -3.04
CA THR A 42 10.54 28.05 -3.58
C THR A 42 10.83 29.36 -2.84
N LEU A 43 10.96 29.33 -1.50
CA LEU A 43 11.26 30.51 -0.68
C LEU A 43 12.63 31.12 -0.99
N ASN A 44 13.63 30.28 -1.30
CA ASN A 44 14.98 30.75 -1.59
C ASN A 44 15.15 31.30 -3.02
N GLY A 45 14.04 31.51 -3.74
CA GLY A 45 14.07 31.98 -5.13
C GLY A 45 14.82 31.02 -6.05
N GLY A 46 14.80 29.72 -5.73
CA GLY A 46 15.44 28.69 -6.52
C GLY A 46 14.95 28.77 -7.96
N VAL A 47 15.84 29.14 -8.88
CA VAL A 47 15.50 29.16 -10.30
C VAL A 47 15.24 27.72 -10.71
N GLU A 48 13.97 27.39 -10.98
CA GLU A 48 13.55 26.10 -11.52
C GLU A 48 14.27 25.90 -12.86
N THR A 49 15.41 25.21 -12.83
CA THR A 49 16.21 24.91 -14.02
C THR A 49 16.27 23.41 -14.23
N GLY A 50 16.28 23.00 -15.50
CA GLY A 50 16.40 21.59 -15.89
C GLY A 50 15.20 20.74 -15.47
N LEU A 51 15.46 19.67 -14.73
CA LEU A 51 14.49 18.60 -14.44
C LEU A 51 13.25 19.10 -13.70
N LEU A 52 13.41 20.00 -12.70
CA LEU A 52 12.28 20.50 -11.91
C LEU A 52 11.30 21.35 -12.74
N ALA A 53 11.81 22.15 -13.68
CA ALA A 53 10.96 22.92 -14.58
C ALA A 53 10.15 21.99 -15.51
N SER A 54 10.79 20.96 -16.05
CA SER A 54 10.11 19.94 -16.85
C SER A 54 9.08 19.16 -16.02
N LEU A 55 9.42 18.81 -14.77
CA LEU A 55 8.52 18.08 -13.87
C LEU A 55 7.29 18.92 -13.51
N LYS A 56 7.48 20.21 -13.25
CA LYS A 56 6.38 21.16 -13.00
C LYS A 56 5.45 21.28 -14.21
N GLY A 57 6.01 21.38 -15.41
CA GLY A 57 5.23 21.46 -16.65
C GLY A 57 4.38 20.22 -16.95
N ALA A 58 4.77 19.06 -16.42
CA ALA A 58 4.05 17.79 -16.55
C ALA A 58 3.51 17.27 -15.20
N ALA A 59 3.41 18.12 -14.18
CA ALA A 59 3.12 17.69 -12.82
C ALA A 59 1.76 17.02 -12.73
N PHE A 60 0.74 17.62 -13.35
CA PHE A 60 -0.61 17.10 -13.31
C PHE A 60 -0.72 15.73 -14.01
N GLU A 61 -0.12 15.57 -15.19
CA GLU A 61 -0.11 14.32 -15.94
C GLU A 61 0.64 13.23 -15.18
N LEU A 62 1.80 13.56 -14.61
CA LEU A 62 2.57 12.62 -13.79
C LEU A 62 1.84 12.22 -12.51
N PHE A 63 1.09 13.16 -11.91
CA PHE A 63 0.19 12.86 -10.80
C PHE A 63 -0.90 11.85 -11.23
N LEU A 64 -1.59 12.10 -12.34
CA LEU A 64 -2.63 11.20 -12.85
C LEU A 64 -2.11 9.79 -13.14
N VAL A 65 -0.93 9.70 -13.76
CA VAL A 65 -0.27 8.40 -14.02
C VAL A 65 0.07 7.70 -12.71
N SER A 66 0.67 8.43 -11.76
CA SER A 66 1.05 7.86 -10.47
C SER A 66 -0.16 7.34 -9.70
N GLU A 67 -1.23 8.13 -9.60
CA GLU A 67 -2.48 7.71 -8.96
C GLU A 67 -3.13 6.51 -9.65
N THR A 68 -3.21 6.53 -10.98
CA THR A 68 -3.79 5.41 -11.74
C THR A 68 -2.99 4.13 -11.50
N CYS A 69 -1.65 4.20 -11.48
CA CYS A 69 -0.79 3.07 -11.16
C CYS A 69 -1.00 2.58 -9.72
N MET A 70 -1.09 3.48 -8.73
CA MET A 70 -1.37 3.09 -7.35
C MET A 70 -2.70 2.37 -7.21
N ILE A 71 -3.77 2.92 -7.80
CA ILE A 71 -5.11 2.32 -7.80
C ILE A 71 -5.06 0.93 -8.45
N ALA A 72 -4.42 0.79 -9.61
CA ALA A 72 -4.29 -0.49 -10.29
C ALA A 72 -3.56 -1.54 -9.44
N ILE A 73 -2.47 -1.16 -8.77
CA ILE A 73 -1.71 -2.03 -7.88
C ILE A 73 -2.57 -2.47 -6.68
N ILE A 74 -3.27 -1.54 -6.03
CA ILE A 74 -4.14 -1.83 -4.89
C ILE A 74 -5.26 -2.80 -5.30
N LEU A 75 -5.94 -2.54 -6.42
CA LEU A 75 -7.02 -3.40 -6.91
C LEU A 75 -6.52 -4.79 -7.32
N TYR A 76 -5.36 -4.86 -7.97
CA TYR A 76 -4.73 -6.13 -8.34
C TYR A 76 -4.36 -6.96 -7.09
N GLY A 77 -3.70 -6.34 -6.12
CA GLY A 77 -3.36 -6.97 -4.84
C GLY A 77 -4.61 -7.44 -4.11
N LYS A 78 -5.62 -6.57 -4.00
CA LYS A 78 -6.92 -6.89 -3.39
C LYS A 78 -7.54 -8.14 -4.00
N LYS A 79 -7.68 -8.16 -5.33
CA LYS A 79 -8.29 -9.28 -6.05
C LYS A 79 -7.53 -10.58 -5.81
N LYS A 80 -6.20 -10.54 -5.81
CA LYS A 80 -5.36 -11.72 -5.60
C LYS A 80 -5.53 -12.30 -4.19
N LEU A 81 -5.54 -11.43 -3.18
CA LEU A 81 -5.76 -11.80 -1.79
C LEU A 81 -7.19 -12.33 -1.56
N GLU A 82 -8.20 -11.67 -2.13
CA GLU A 82 -9.61 -12.15 -2.04
C GLU A 82 -9.79 -13.51 -2.71
N THR A 83 -9.18 -13.73 -3.87
CA THR A 83 -9.23 -15.03 -4.57
C THR A 83 -8.57 -16.12 -3.70
N PHE A 84 -7.41 -15.83 -3.12
CA PHE A 84 -6.73 -16.78 -2.23
C PHE A 84 -7.57 -17.13 -1.00
N LEU A 85 -8.15 -16.13 -0.32
CA LEU A 85 -9.01 -16.36 0.85
C LEU A 85 -10.26 -17.17 0.52
N HIS A 86 -10.81 -16.95 -0.68
CA HIS A 86 -11.98 -17.70 -1.14
C HIS A 86 -11.64 -19.16 -1.40
N ASP A 87 -10.49 -19.43 -2.04
CA ASP A 87 -10.09 -20.78 -2.44
C ASP A 87 -9.45 -21.57 -1.26
N HIS A 88 -8.83 -20.85 -0.32
CA HIS A 88 -8.17 -21.40 0.86
C HIS A 88 -8.59 -20.60 2.11
N PRO A 89 -9.79 -20.85 2.67
CA PRO A 89 -10.24 -20.17 3.88
C PRO A 89 -9.46 -20.61 5.14
N VAL A 90 -8.83 -21.79 5.09
CA VAL A 90 -7.97 -22.36 6.14
C VAL A 90 -6.74 -22.97 5.48
N ILE A 91 -5.57 -22.87 6.12
CA ILE A 91 -4.35 -23.54 5.66
C ILE A 91 -4.37 -24.99 6.17
N GLU A 92 -4.90 -25.88 5.34
CA GLU A 92 -5.04 -27.31 5.67
C GLU A 92 -3.80 -28.15 5.33
N ASN A 93 -2.94 -27.67 4.43
CA ASN A 93 -1.79 -28.41 3.94
C ASN A 93 -0.68 -27.49 3.41
N GLY A 94 0.50 -28.08 3.18
CA GLY A 94 1.66 -27.36 2.63
C GLY A 94 1.44 -26.81 1.22
N VAL A 95 0.51 -27.36 0.44
CA VAL A 95 0.22 -26.85 -0.92
C VAL A 95 -0.41 -25.46 -0.86
N ALA A 96 -1.35 -25.22 0.07
CA ALA A 96 -1.93 -23.89 0.28
C ALA A 96 -0.85 -22.86 0.69
N LEU A 97 0.12 -23.28 1.51
CA LEU A 97 1.24 -22.43 1.91
C LEU A 97 2.18 -22.11 0.74
N GLU A 98 2.48 -23.09 -0.11
CA GLU A 98 3.27 -22.89 -1.33
C GLU A 98 2.58 -21.95 -2.33
N ILE A 99 1.24 -21.92 -2.36
CA ILE A 99 0.48 -20.95 -3.17
C ILE A 99 0.53 -19.55 -2.53
N LEU A 100 0.54 -19.44 -1.20
CA LEU A 100 0.62 -18.16 -0.50
C LEU A 100 1.98 -17.47 -0.67
N LYS A 101 3.08 -18.22 -0.71
CA LYS A 101 4.45 -17.69 -0.88
C LYS A 101 4.58 -16.71 -2.07
N PRO A 102 4.26 -17.08 -3.33
CA PRO A 102 4.36 -16.16 -4.47
C PRO A 102 3.41 -14.97 -4.37
N ILE A 103 2.24 -15.13 -3.72
CA ILE A 103 1.30 -14.03 -3.49
C ILE A 103 1.89 -13.00 -2.53
N ALA A 104 2.42 -13.46 -1.38
CA ALA A 104 3.10 -12.60 -0.42
C ALA A 104 4.31 -11.90 -1.06
N ARG A 105 5.10 -12.64 -1.85
CA ARG A 105 6.26 -12.11 -2.58
C ARG A 105 5.87 -10.97 -3.53
N GLU A 106 4.87 -11.20 -4.39
CA GLU A 106 4.38 -10.16 -5.30
C GLU A 106 3.82 -8.96 -4.56
N ASN A 107 3.15 -9.18 -3.43
CA ASN A 107 2.62 -8.09 -2.62
C ASN A 107 3.75 -7.25 -1.98
N MET A 108 4.84 -7.87 -1.53
CA MET A 108 6.02 -7.14 -1.04
C MET A 108 6.63 -6.24 -2.14
N TYR A 109 6.79 -6.76 -3.36
CA TYR A 109 7.27 -5.94 -4.49
C TYR A 109 6.27 -4.84 -4.87
N SER A 110 4.98 -5.16 -4.87
CA SER A 110 3.91 -4.20 -5.12
C SER A 110 3.92 -3.07 -4.11
N ALA A 111 4.20 -3.34 -2.83
CA ALA A 111 4.34 -2.32 -1.80
C ALA A 111 5.51 -1.35 -2.07
N LEU A 112 6.65 -1.84 -2.56
CA LEU A 112 7.78 -0.99 -2.95
C LEU A 112 7.43 -0.07 -4.13
N ILE A 113 6.75 -0.62 -5.14
CA ILE A 113 6.28 0.15 -6.30
C ILE A 113 5.23 1.18 -5.87
N LEU A 114 4.32 0.79 -4.98
CA LEU A 114 3.31 1.68 -4.42
C LEU A 114 3.95 2.85 -3.66
N PHE A 115 4.99 2.59 -2.87
CA PHE A 115 5.75 3.63 -2.19
C PHE A 115 6.42 4.61 -3.14
N PHE A 116 7.01 4.10 -4.23
CA PHE A 116 7.63 4.93 -5.25
C PHE A 116 6.59 5.88 -5.89
N PHE A 117 5.43 5.34 -6.29
CA PHE A 117 4.35 6.17 -6.85
C PHE A 117 3.71 7.08 -5.81
N LEU A 118 3.67 6.72 -4.53
CA LEU A 118 3.21 7.58 -3.47
C LEU A 118 4.13 8.80 -3.31
N GLY A 119 5.45 8.59 -3.33
CA GLY A 119 6.42 9.68 -3.27
C GLY A 119 6.34 10.59 -4.50
N LEU A 120 6.34 9.99 -5.70
CA LEU A 120 6.23 10.73 -6.95
C LEU A 120 4.90 11.50 -7.06
N GLY A 121 3.79 10.82 -6.77
CA GLY A 121 2.45 11.38 -6.78
C GLY A 121 2.27 12.48 -5.75
N SER A 122 2.85 12.35 -4.56
CA SER A 122 2.81 13.42 -3.54
C SER A 122 3.57 14.66 -3.98
N LEU A 123 4.75 14.49 -4.57
CA LEU A 123 5.54 15.59 -5.11
C LEU A 123 4.79 16.33 -6.23
N THR A 124 4.25 15.58 -7.20
CA THR A 124 3.54 16.17 -8.33
C THR A 124 2.18 16.73 -7.96
N ALA A 125 1.50 16.17 -6.95
CA ALA A 125 0.30 16.75 -6.35
C ALA A 125 0.59 18.12 -5.74
N ILE A 126 1.65 18.26 -4.93
CA ILE A 126 2.04 19.53 -4.31
C ILE A 126 2.38 20.57 -5.39
N MET A 127 3.15 20.17 -6.41
CA MET A 127 3.46 21.07 -7.53
C MET A 127 2.21 21.51 -8.28
N THR A 128 1.26 20.60 -8.53
CA THR A 128 -0.01 20.93 -9.17
C THR A 128 -0.80 21.91 -8.33
N LEU A 129 -0.94 21.65 -7.02
CA LEU A 129 -1.71 22.50 -6.10
C LEU A 129 -1.17 23.95 -6.03
N LEU A 130 0.13 24.13 -6.21
CA LEU A 130 0.78 25.43 -6.10
C LEU A 130 0.92 26.17 -7.43
N ASN A 131 0.85 25.47 -8.57
CA ASN A 131 1.17 26.05 -9.88
C ASN A 131 0.07 25.93 -10.94
N ASN A 132 -0.96 25.11 -10.72
CA ASN A 132 -2.02 24.86 -11.70
C ASN A 132 -3.34 25.56 -11.34
N GLY A 133 -4.32 25.46 -12.24
CA GLY A 133 -5.65 26.01 -12.05
C GLY A 133 -6.49 25.26 -11.03
N ILE A 134 -7.55 25.91 -10.55
CA ILE A 134 -8.48 25.37 -9.53
C ILE A 134 -9.06 24.00 -9.93
N ILE A 135 -9.32 23.78 -11.23
CA ILE A 135 -9.88 22.52 -11.73
C ILE A 135 -8.92 21.35 -11.45
N ASP A 136 -7.63 21.51 -11.79
CA ASP A 136 -6.61 20.48 -11.58
C ASP A 136 -6.46 20.18 -10.08
N CYS A 137 -6.50 21.22 -9.24
CA CYS A 137 -6.47 21.07 -7.78
C CYS A 137 -7.66 20.24 -7.26
N ILE A 138 -8.87 20.46 -7.77
CA ILE A 138 -10.06 19.68 -7.41
C ILE A 138 -9.86 18.21 -7.79
N VAL A 139 -9.34 17.94 -8.99
CA VAL A 139 -9.08 16.57 -9.46
C VAL A 139 -8.06 15.87 -8.56
N VAL A 140 -6.96 16.55 -8.19
CA VAL A 140 -5.94 16.02 -7.28
C VAL A 140 -6.55 15.63 -5.94
N VAL A 141 -7.38 16.51 -5.34
CA VAL A 141 -8.03 16.24 -4.06
C VAL A 141 -9.00 15.06 -4.15
N ILE A 142 -9.83 15.00 -5.19
CA ILE A 142 -10.79 13.92 -5.38
C ILE A 142 -10.08 12.57 -5.53
N LEU A 143 -9.07 12.49 -6.39
CA LEU A 143 -8.31 11.26 -6.60
C LEU A 143 -7.57 10.82 -5.34
N GLY A 144 -6.96 11.76 -4.61
CA GLY A 144 -6.34 11.46 -3.32
C GLY A 144 -7.32 10.86 -2.30
N ILE A 145 -8.55 11.39 -2.23
CA ILE A 145 -9.61 10.82 -1.37
C ILE A 145 -9.99 9.41 -1.83
N VAL A 146 -10.17 9.19 -3.13
CA VAL A 146 -10.51 7.87 -3.68
C VAL A 146 -9.43 6.85 -3.33
N THR A 147 -8.16 7.20 -3.50
CA THR A 147 -7.03 6.32 -3.17
C THR A 147 -6.96 6.04 -1.67
N ALA A 148 -7.18 7.03 -0.82
CA ALA A 148 -7.26 6.82 0.64
C ALA A 148 -8.39 5.86 1.04
N VAL A 149 -9.56 5.97 0.40
CA VAL A 149 -10.69 5.04 0.62
C VAL A 149 -10.33 3.63 0.15
N LEU A 150 -9.69 3.47 -1.01
CA LEU A 150 -9.27 2.17 -1.51
C LEU A 150 -8.25 1.48 -0.58
N ILE A 151 -7.27 2.23 -0.07
CA ILE A 151 -6.31 1.71 0.91
C ILE A 151 -7.04 1.20 2.16
N ARG A 152 -8.01 1.97 2.66
CA ARG A 152 -8.81 1.59 3.84
C ARG A 152 -9.63 0.31 3.61
N ILE A 153 -10.11 0.08 2.39
CA ILE A 153 -10.85 -1.14 2.03
C ILE A 153 -9.90 -2.34 1.85
N TYR A 154 -8.68 -2.10 1.40
CA TYR A 154 -7.66 -3.13 1.19
C TYR A 154 -7.09 -3.69 2.52
N THR A 155 -6.81 -2.82 3.50
CA THR A 155 -6.24 -3.21 4.81
C THR A 155 -6.93 -4.41 5.50
N PRO A 156 -8.27 -4.46 5.66
CA PRO A 156 -8.92 -5.58 6.35
C PRO A 156 -8.76 -6.94 5.63
N ILE A 157 -8.59 -6.94 4.31
CA ILE A 157 -8.38 -8.17 3.53
C ILE A 157 -6.97 -8.71 3.79
N GLU A 158 -5.98 -7.82 3.82
CA GLU A 158 -4.61 -8.17 4.18
C GLU A 158 -4.52 -8.70 5.62
N GLU A 159 -5.23 -8.06 6.55
CA GLU A 159 -5.35 -8.53 7.94
C GLU A 159 -6.02 -9.91 8.04
N SER A 160 -7.04 -10.18 7.22
CA SER A 160 -7.73 -11.47 7.20
C SER A 160 -6.80 -12.61 6.81
N ILE A 161 -5.94 -12.42 5.79
CA ILE A 161 -4.92 -13.41 5.42
C ILE A 161 -3.90 -13.62 6.54
N LYS A 162 -3.49 -12.53 7.20
CA LYS A 162 -2.53 -12.62 8.31
C LYS A 162 -3.10 -13.39 9.51
N GLN A 163 -4.42 -13.41 9.65
CA GLN A 163 -5.16 -14.12 10.70
C GLN A 163 -5.71 -15.48 10.24
N ILE A 164 -5.35 -15.97 9.05
CA ILE A 164 -5.86 -17.25 8.54
C ILE A 164 -5.49 -18.41 9.48
N GLU A 165 -6.47 -19.25 9.81
CA GLU A 165 -6.27 -20.40 10.69
C GLU A 165 -5.44 -21.49 9.99
N CYS A 166 -4.69 -22.25 10.79
CA CYS A 166 -3.85 -23.35 10.33
C CYS A 166 -4.20 -24.61 11.12
N THR A 167 -4.30 -25.75 10.45
CA THR A 167 -4.75 -27.01 11.08
C THR A 167 -3.63 -27.75 11.83
N ASP A 168 -2.38 -27.44 11.55
CA ASP A 168 -1.19 -28.13 12.07
C ASP A 168 -0.20 -27.12 12.67
N GLU A 169 0.33 -27.42 13.86
CA GLU A 169 1.31 -26.58 14.57
C GLU A 169 2.64 -26.43 13.80
N THR A 170 3.04 -27.43 13.01
CA THR A 170 4.26 -27.37 12.20
C THR A 170 4.11 -26.39 11.04
N LEU A 171 2.95 -26.41 10.38
CA LEU A 171 2.56 -25.46 9.33
C LEU A 171 2.34 -24.05 9.90
N GLU A 172 1.81 -23.93 11.11
CA GLU A 172 1.62 -22.64 11.78
C GLU A 172 2.95 -21.91 12.01
N ASN A 173 4.01 -22.65 12.39
CA ASN A 173 5.35 -22.07 12.52
C ASN A 173 5.90 -21.54 11.19
N GLU A 174 5.72 -22.29 10.10
CA GLU A 174 6.18 -21.86 8.77
C GLU A 174 5.37 -20.64 8.26
N LEU A 175 4.05 -20.67 8.45
CA LEU A 175 3.16 -19.55 8.14
C LEU A 175 3.54 -18.30 8.95
N SER A 176 3.79 -18.44 10.25
CA SER A 176 4.23 -17.34 11.12
C SER A 176 5.53 -16.71 10.63
N ASN A 177 6.51 -17.54 10.23
CA ASN A 177 7.77 -17.06 9.67
C ASN A 177 7.58 -16.31 8.34
N LEU A 178 6.70 -16.82 7.46
CA LEU A 178 6.35 -16.18 6.20
C LEU A 178 5.70 -14.81 6.43
N LEU A 179 4.68 -14.75 7.29
CA LEU A 179 3.97 -13.50 7.61
C LEU A 179 4.89 -12.49 8.29
N ASN A 180 5.75 -12.96 9.20
CA ASN A 180 6.75 -12.11 9.84
C ASN A 180 7.74 -11.52 8.82
N CYS A 181 8.18 -12.31 7.83
CA CYS A 181 8.98 -11.80 6.72
C CYS A 181 8.21 -10.77 5.90
N TRP A 182 6.98 -11.08 5.50
CA TRP A 182 6.15 -10.20 4.67
C TRP A 182 5.93 -8.84 5.34
N MET A 183 5.68 -8.79 6.65
CA MET A 183 5.46 -7.50 7.31
C MET A 183 6.73 -6.70 7.62
N ASN A 184 7.82 -7.39 7.97
CA ASN A 184 8.99 -6.73 8.56
C ASN A 184 10.18 -6.59 7.62
N LYS A 185 10.14 -7.20 6.43
CA LYS A 185 11.23 -7.10 5.44
C LYS A 185 10.75 -6.40 4.18
N ALA A 186 11.65 -5.63 3.56
CA ALA A 186 11.40 -5.02 2.26
C ALA A 186 11.47 -6.04 1.11
N PHE A 187 12.23 -7.13 1.30
CA PHE A 187 12.45 -8.16 0.29
C PHE A 187 12.13 -9.55 0.84
N PRO A 188 11.57 -10.45 0.00
CA PRO A 188 11.32 -11.83 0.37
C PRO A 188 12.63 -12.56 0.69
N ASN A 189 12.60 -13.49 1.65
CA ASN A 189 13.73 -14.38 1.96
C ASN A 189 13.41 -15.87 1.79
N PHE A 190 12.31 -16.15 1.09
CA PHE A 190 11.76 -17.46 0.76
C PHE A 190 11.40 -17.46 -0.71
#